data_AF-A0A1B6IFV3-F1
#
_entry.id   AF-A0A1B6IFV3-F1
#
_cell.length_a   1.000
_cell.length_b   1.000
_cell.length_c   1.000
_cell.angle_alpha   90.00
_cell.angle_beta   90.00
_cell.angle_gamma   90.00
#
_symmetry.space_group_name_H-M   'P 1'
#
loop_
_entity.id
_entity.type
_entity.pdbx_description
1 polymer ?
#
loop_
_entity_poly.entity_id
_entity_poly.type
_entity_poly.pdbx_seq_one_letter_code
_entity_poly.pdbx_strand_id
1 'polypeptide(L)'
;MVVEELKLRNATVPYHLRDPLEILGERDFQPARQIPEDVKGSDIQEFLRGAKVLLTGATGFMGKMVLEKLLRSIPHLEHIYLVIRPKKGQEVNDRLNAIFEDRVYRRLKTEVPWYRSKVTAVEGDVSLPGLGLTPQDRQTLVDNVTVVYHGAA
;
A
#
# COMPACT_ATOMS: atom_id res chain seq x y z
N MET A 1 -14.60 11.40 46.95
CA MET A 1 -13.27 11.10 46.40
C MET A 1 -13.29 10.26 45.11
N VAL A 2 -14.17 9.26 44.95
CA VAL A 2 -14.20 8.41 43.73
C VAL A 2 -14.93 9.06 42.54
N VAL A 3 -15.86 10.01 42.78
CA VAL A 3 -16.67 10.65 41.72
C VAL A 3 -15.94 11.81 41.02
N GLU A 4 -14.93 12.42 41.67
CA GLU A 4 -14.10 13.48 41.06
C GLU A 4 -13.05 12.94 40.09
N GLU A 5 -12.47 11.76 40.37
CA GLU A 5 -11.53 11.09 39.45
C GLU A 5 -12.19 10.63 38.14
N LEU A 6 -13.49 10.32 38.16
CA LEU A 6 -14.25 9.92 36.97
C LEU A 6 -14.62 11.12 36.08
N LYS A 7 -14.72 12.34 36.63
CA LYS A 7 -14.96 13.56 35.84
C LYS A 7 -13.70 14.05 35.10
N LEU A 8 -12.51 13.75 35.61
CA LEU A 8 -11.24 14.10 34.98
C LEU A 8 -10.92 13.24 33.74
N ARG A 9 -11.56 12.08 33.58
CA ARG A 9 -11.37 11.19 32.42
C ARG A 9 -12.19 11.59 31.18
N ASN A 10 -13.10 12.55 31.30
CA ASN A 10 -13.98 13.00 30.21
C ASN A 10 -13.73 14.45 29.75
N ALA A 11 -12.58 15.05 30.10
CA ALA A 11 -12.16 16.29 29.47
C ALA A 11 -11.69 15.98 28.04
N THR A 12 -12.55 16.23 27.05
CA THR A 12 -12.15 16.17 25.63
C THR A 12 -11.03 17.17 25.39
N VAL A 13 -9.80 16.67 25.22
CA VAL A 13 -8.65 17.48 24.81
C VAL A 13 -9.04 18.27 23.56
N PRO A 14 -8.87 19.61 23.55
CA PRO A 14 -9.16 20.43 22.38
C PRO A 14 -8.44 19.90 21.14
N TYR A 15 -9.09 19.91 19.98
CA TYR A 15 -8.56 19.30 18.76
C TYR A 15 -7.13 19.77 18.42
N HIS A 16 -6.83 21.05 18.63
CA HIS A 16 -5.51 21.65 18.37
C HIS A 16 -4.42 21.26 19.37
N LEU A 17 -4.76 20.57 20.46
CA LEU A 17 -3.82 20.06 21.47
C LEU A 17 -3.70 18.52 21.42
N ARG A 18 -4.51 17.85 20.59
CA ARG A 18 -4.37 16.41 20.37
C ARG A 18 -3.19 16.15 19.46
N ASP A 19 -2.53 15.01 19.67
CA ASP A 19 -1.53 14.55 18.72
C ASP A 19 -2.18 14.33 17.35
N PRO A 20 -1.69 14.95 16.26
CA PRO A 20 -2.23 14.74 14.93
C PRO A 20 -2.30 13.26 14.52
N LEU A 21 -1.33 12.44 14.95
CA LEU A 21 -1.31 11.01 14.69
C LEU A 21 -2.37 10.25 15.49
N GLU A 22 -2.78 10.75 16.66
CA GLU A 22 -3.90 10.18 17.41
C GLU A 22 -5.23 10.51 16.73
N ILE A 23 -5.41 11.77 16.30
CA ILE A 23 -6.60 12.21 15.56
C ILE A 23 -6.79 11.40 14.28
N LEU A 24 -5.69 11.13 13.56
CA LEU A 24 -5.72 10.36 12.32
C LEU A 24 -5.85 8.84 12.54
N GLY A 25 -5.88 8.38 13.80
CA GLY A 25 -5.89 6.95 14.13
C GLY A 25 -4.62 6.22 13.69
N GLU A 26 -3.50 6.94 13.63
CA GLU A 26 -2.17 6.45 13.25
C GLU A 26 -1.32 6.03 14.47
N ARG A 27 -1.84 6.21 15.70
CA ARG A 27 -1.23 5.66 16.94
C ARG A 27 -1.78 4.29 17.33
N ASP A 28 -3.01 3.95 16.91
CA ASP A 28 -3.65 2.67 17.16
C ASP A 28 -3.71 1.85 15.86
N PHE A 29 -2.55 1.28 15.50
CA PHE A 29 -2.53 0.26 14.45
C PHE A 29 -3.44 -0.88 14.86
N GLN A 30 -4.34 -1.27 13.97
CA GLN A 30 -5.21 -2.40 14.23
C GLN A 30 -4.37 -3.69 14.25
N PRO A 31 -4.80 -4.73 15.00
CA PRO A 31 -4.16 -6.03 14.88
C PRO A 31 -4.26 -6.53 13.44
N ALA A 32 -3.39 -7.48 13.09
CA ALA A 32 -3.45 -8.16 11.80
C ALA A 32 -4.87 -8.67 11.56
N ARG A 33 -5.49 -8.23 10.46
CA ARG A 33 -6.88 -8.53 10.14
C ARG A 33 -6.97 -9.34 8.86
N GLN A 34 -7.69 -10.46 8.91
CA GLN A 34 -8.15 -11.17 7.74
C GLN A 34 -9.66 -10.91 7.62
N ILE A 35 -10.08 -10.31 6.52
CA ILE A 35 -11.50 -10.08 6.25
C ILE A 35 -11.98 -11.32 5.47
N PRO A 36 -13.05 -12.02 5.91
CA PRO A 36 -13.62 -13.15 5.17
C PRO A 36 -14.08 -12.74 3.77
N GLU A 37 -13.97 -13.63 2.78
CA GLU A 37 -14.28 -13.29 1.38
C GLU A 37 -15.75 -12.92 1.14
N ASP A 38 -16.66 -13.46 1.96
CA ASP A 38 -18.11 -13.22 1.89
C ASP A 38 -18.53 -11.87 2.48
N VAL A 39 -17.63 -11.17 3.19
CA VAL A 39 -17.89 -9.82 3.69
C VAL A 39 -17.78 -8.82 2.55
N LYS A 40 -18.89 -8.13 2.27
CA LYS A 40 -18.94 -7.03 1.32
C LYS A 40 -18.27 -5.78 1.90
N GLY A 41 -17.32 -5.22 1.16
CA GLY A 41 -16.64 -3.97 1.46
C GLY A 41 -17.33 -2.74 0.87
N SER A 42 -16.61 -1.62 0.88
CA SER A 42 -17.01 -0.40 0.16
C SER A 42 -16.97 -0.60 -1.36
N ASP A 43 -17.62 0.28 -2.12
CA ASP A 43 -17.63 0.20 -3.59
C ASP A 43 -16.22 0.18 -4.21
N ILE A 44 -15.26 0.88 -3.61
CA ILE A 44 -13.85 0.86 -4.04
C ILE A 44 -13.21 -0.50 -3.74
N GLN A 45 -13.51 -1.09 -2.58
CA GLN A 45 -13.01 -2.42 -2.23
C GLN A 45 -13.61 -3.50 -3.14
N GLU A 46 -14.88 -3.37 -3.51
CA GLU A 46 -15.55 -4.27 -4.44
C GLU A 46 -15.02 -4.11 -5.87
N PHE A 47 -14.78 -2.88 -6.32
CA PHE A 47 -14.16 -2.63 -7.64
C PHE A 47 -12.77 -3.27 -7.76
N LEU A 48 -11.98 -3.25 -6.67
CA LEU A 48 -10.62 -3.82 -6.62
C LEU A 48 -10.59 -5.26 -6.07
N ARG A 49 -11.73 -5.89 -5.83
CA ARG A 49 -11.80 -7.29 -5.38
C ARG A 49 -11.29 -8.20 -6.50
N GLY A 50 -10.31 -9.05 -6.18
CA GLY A 50 -9.64 -9.90 -7.16
C GLY A 50 -8.80 -9.13 -8.18
N ALA A 51 -8.57 -7.84 -7.99
CA ALA A 51 -7.83 -7.05 -8.97
C ALA A 51 -6.32 -7.34 -8.91
N LYS A 52 -5.70 -7.32 -10.09
CA LYS A 52 -4.26 -7.39 -10.31
C LYS A 52 -3.79 -6.05 -10.87
N VAL A 53 -3.13 -5.26 -10.03
CA VAL A 53 -2.81 -3.85 -10.32
C VAL A 53 -1.42 -3.72 -10.90
N LEU A 54 -1.26 -3.01 -12.01
CA LEU A 54 0.03 -2.47 -12.44
C LEU A 54 0.21 -1.06 -11.86
N LEU A 55 1.27 -0.84 -11.08
CA LEU A 55 1.60 0.46 -10.49
C LEU A 55 2.95 0.96 -11.01
N THR A 56 2.94 2.13 -11.65
CA THR A 56 4.16 2.88 -11.97
C THR A 56 4.41 3.99 -10.93
N GLY A 57 5.67 4.36 -10.72
CA GLY A 57 6.03 5.45 -9.82
C GLY A 57 5.96 5.12 -8.33
N ALA A 58 5.95 3.83 -7.96
CA ALA A 58 5.85 3.36 -6.57
C ALA A 58 6.96 3.86 -5.63
N THR A 59 8.11 4.26 -6.19
CA THR A 59 9.23 4.86 -5.42
C THR A 59 9.03 6.35 -5.12
N GLY A 60 8.08 7.01 -5.79
CA GLY A 60 7.76 8.42 -5.59
C GLY A 60 6.90 8.66 -4.35
N PHE A 61 6.74 9.94 -3.97
CA PHE A 61 5.99 10.32 -2.77
C PHE A 61 4.52 9.86 -2.82
N MET A 62 3.82 10.09 -3.93
CA MET A 62 2.43 9.65 -4.07
C MET A 62 2.34 8.14 -4.28
N GLY A 63 3.22 7.56 -5.11
CA GLY A 63 3.19 6.13 -5.43
C GLY A 63 3.33 5.24 -4.21
N LYS A 64 4.19 5.59 -3.24
CA LYS A 64 4.31 4.83 -1.99
C LYS A 64 3.04 4.88 -1.13
N MET A 65 2.34 6.01 -1.12
CA MET A 65 1.06 6.16 -0.41
C MET A 65 -0.03 5.30 -1.05
N VAL A 66 -0.09 5.29 -2.39
CA VAL A 66 -1.03 4.45 -3.14
C VAL A 66 -0.74 2.97 -2.89
N LEU A 67 0.52 2.54 -2.98
CA LEU A 67 0.92 1.17 -2.70
C LEU A 67 0.53 0.74 -1.28
N GLU A 68 0.82 1.56 -0.27
CA GLU A 68 0.42 1.33 1.13
C GLU A 68 -1.10 1.16 1.25
N LYS A 69 -1.87 2.09 0.66
CA LYS A 69 -3.33 2.08 0.76
C LYS A 69 -3.93 0.88 0.06
N LEU A 70 -3.45 0.50 -1.12
CA LEU A 70 -3.91 -0.69 -1.85
C LEU A 70 -3.69 -1.95 -1.01
N LEU A 71 -2.48 -2.13 -0.47
CA LEU A 71 -2.15 -3.32 0.32
C LEU A 71 -2.89 -3.38 1.66
N ARG A 72 -3.09 -2.25 2.36
CA ARG A 72 -3.70 -2.22 3.70
C ARG A 72 -5.23 -2.14 3.68
N SER A 73 -5.78 -1.44 2.68
CA SER A 73 -7.19 -1.04 2.67
C SER A 73 -8.04 -1.87 1.73
N ILE A 74 -7.45 -2.66 0.83
CA ILE A 74 -8.16 -3.56 -0.10
C ILE A 74 -7.82 -5.02 0.27
N PRO A 75 -8.63 -5.66 1.13
CA PRO A 75 -8.30 -6.98 1.69
C PRO A 75 -8.14 -8.07 0.62
N HIS A 76 -9.04 -8.03 -0.38
CA HIS A 76 -9.15 -9.03 -1.44
C HIS A 76 -8.49 -8.59 -2.76
N LEU A 77 -7.55 -7.64 -2.71
CA LEU A 77 -6.67 -7.38 -3.83
C LEU A 77 -5.82 -8.63 -4.09
N GLU A 78 -5.76 -9.10 -5.33
CA GLU A 78 -5.05 -10.33 -5.67
C GLU A 78 -3.55 -10.06 -5.76
N HIS A 79 -3.13 -9.11 -6.59
CA HIS A 79 -1.71 -8.86 -6.84
C HIS A 79 -1.39 -7.41 -7.24
N ILE A 80 -0.14 -7.00 -7.03
CA ILE A 80 0.41 -5.73 -7.50
C ILE A 80 1.73 -5.98 -8.23
N TYR A 81 1.79 -5.57 -9.48
CA TYR A 81 3.02 -5.48 -10.27
C TYR A 81 3.57 -4.06 -10.19
N LEU A 82 4.81 -3.90 -9.75
CA LEU A 82 5.48 -2.60 -9.67
C LEU A 82 6.47 -2.44 -10.82
N VAL A 83 6.30 -1.41 -11.64
CA VAL A 83 7.33 -1.03 -12.62
C VAL A 83 8.39 -0.21 -11.91
N ILE A 84 9.60 -0.77 -11.85
CA ILE A 84 10.74 -0.21 -11.12
C ILE A 84 11.87 0.07 -12.11
N ARG A 85 12.25 1.34 -12.23
CA ARG A 85 13.29 1.80 -13.18
C ARG A 85 14.68 1.24 -12.85
N PRO A 86 15.38 0.50 -13.72
CA PRO A 86 16.69 -0.05 -13.40
C PRO A 86 17.68 1.00 -12.86
N LYS A 87 18.54 0.61 -11.91
CA LYS A 87 19.61 1.45 -11.39
C LYS A 87 20.91 0.65 -11.37
N LYS A 88 21.98 1.21 -11.96
CA LYS A 88 23.27 0.54 -12.11
C LYS A 88 23.77 0.01 -10.75
N GLY A 89 24.08 -1.29 -10.71
CA GLY A 89 24.59 -1.96 -9.52
C GLY A 89 23.55 -2.24 -8.43
N GLN A 90 22.26 -2.22 -8.75
CA GLN A 90 21.18 -2.62 -7.85
C GLN A 90 20.21 -3.56 -8.56
N GLU A 91 19.98 -4.74 -7.98
CA GLU A 91 18.97 -5.67 -8.46
C GLU A 91 17.55 -5.13 -8.17
N VAL A 92 16.59 -5.47 -9.02
CA VAL A 92 15.20 -5.00 -8.87
C VAL A 92 14.58 -5.40 -7.52
N ASN A 93 14.91 -6.59 -7.02
CA ASN A 93 14.43 -7.08 -5.74
C ASN A 93 15.02 -6.31 -4.55
N ASP A 94 16.28 -5.86 -4.64
CA ASP A 94 16.87 -5.00 -3.61
C ASP A 94 16.15 -3.66 -3.54
N ARG A 95 15.82 -3.11 -4.72
CA ARG A 95 15.05 -1.87 -4.82
C ARG A 95 13.64 -2.02 -4.30
N LEU A 96 12.98 -3.14 -4.60
CA LEU A 96 11.68 -3.49 -4.04
C LEU A 96 11.74 -3.55 -2.52
N ASN A 97 12.75 -4.22 -1.96
CA ASN A 97 12.93 -4.33 -0.51
C ASN A 97 13.13 -2.95 0.13
N ALA A 98 13.96 -2.10 -0.47
CA ALA A 98 14.22 -0.75 0.01
C ALA A 98 12.97 0.14 0.04
N ILE A 99 11.99 -0.03 -0.87
CA ILE A 99 10.73 0.73 -0.85
C ILE A 99 10.04 0.57 0.50
N PHE A 100 9.94 -0.66 0.99
CA PHE A 100 9.21 -0.98 2.20
C PHE A 100 9.96 -0.67 3.51
N GLU A 101 11.19 -0.18 3.44
CA GLU A 101 11.91 0.35 4.61
C GLU A 101 11.46 1.76 5.01
N ASP A 102 10.69 2.44 4.15
CA ASP A 102 10.09 3.74 4.46
C ASP A 102 9.07 3.63 5.62
N ARG A 103 9.05 4.63 6.49
CA ARG A 103 8.16 4.70 7.67
C ARG A 103 6.68 4.67 7.30
N VAL A 104 6.30 5.07 6.09
CA VAL A 104 4.91 5.00 5.61
C VAL A 104 4.34 3.58 5.71
N TYR A 105 5.18 2.56 5.56
CA TYR A 105 4.75 1.15 5.58
C TYR A 105 4.69 0.54 6.99
N ARG A 106 5.00 1.29 8.06
CA ARG A 106 4.96 0.76 9.43
C ARG A 106 3.59 0.19 9.78
N ARG A 107 2.53 0.93 9.46
CA ARG A 107 1.15 0.50 9.72
C ARG A 107 0.78 -0.74 8.89
N LEU A 108 1.12 -0.73 7.60
CA LEU A 108 0.92 -1.89 6.72
C LEU A 108 1.58 -3.15 7.28
N LYS A 109 2.84 -3.06 7.73
CA LYS A 109 3.59 -4.20 8.29
C LYS A 109 2.90 -4.80 9.53
N THR A 110 2.23 -3.96 10.33
CA THR A 110 1.45 -4.41 11.50
C THR A 110 0.11 -5.02 11.12
N GLU A 111 -0.65 -4.36 10.24
CA GLU A 111 -2.03 -4.75 9.90
C GLU A 111 -2.13 -5.89 8.86
N VAL A 112 -1.13 -6.05 8.00
CA VAL A 112 -1.11 -7.03 6.90
C VAL A 112 0.26 -7.70 6.80
N PRO A 113 0.62 -8.66 7.67
CA PRO A 113 1.97 -9.24 7.72
C PRO A 113 2.43 -9.92 6.42
N TRP A 114 1.50 -10.46 5.63
CA TRP A 114 1.76 -11.19 4.38
C TRP A 114 1.79 -10.30 3.13
N TYR A 115 1.77 -8.97 3.29
CA TYR A 115 1.70 -8.00 2.19
C TYR A 115 2.72 -8.26 1.05
N ARG A 116 3.90 -8.80 1.36
CA ARG A 116 4.94 -9.10 0.36
C ARG A 116 4.55 -10.16 -0.66
N SER A 117 3.70 -11.11 -0.29
CA SER A 117 3.24 -12.16 -1.21
C SER A 117 2.43 -11.60 -2.38
N LYS A 118 1.85 -10.41 -2.22
CA LYS A 118 1.01 -9.74 -3.22
C LYS A 118 1.78 -8.82 -4.15
N VAL A 119 3.11 -8.78 -4.09
CA VAL A 119 3.90 -7.76 -4.81
C VAL A 119 5.02 -8.40 -5.61
N THR A 120 5.05 -8.10 -6.91
CA THR A 120 6.17 -8.44 -7.79
C THR A 120 6.73 -7.18 -8.42
N ALA A 121 8.05 -7.02 -8.39
CA ALA A 121 8.70 -5.97 -9.14
C ALA A 121 9.04 -6.45 -10.55
N VAL A 122 8.85 -5.55 -11.50
CA VAL A 122 9.18 -5.72 -12.90
C VAL A 122 10.11 -4.57 -13.29
N GLU A 123 11.22 -4.88 -13.94
CA GLU A 123 12.13 -3.85 -14.44
C GLU A 123 11.51 -3.12 -15.62
N GLY A 124 11.46 -1.80 -15.56
CA GLY A 124 10.96 -1.00 -16.68
C GLY A 124 11.13 0.50 -16.48
N ASP A 125 11.22 1.22 -17.59
CA ASP A 125 11.35 2.67 -17.67
C ASP A 125 10.22 3.22 -18.54
N VAL A 126 9.35 4.03 -17.94
CA VAL A 126 8.17 4.61 -18.60
C VAL A 126 8.55 5.57 -19.74
N SER A 127 9.79 6.05 -19.79
CA SER A 127 10.29 6.90 -20.88
C SER A 127 10.68 6.12 -22.13
N LEU A 128 10.76 4.78 -22.05
CA LEU A 128 11.15 3.92 -23.15
C LEU A 128 9.92 3.32 -23.88
N PRO A 129 10.04 3.03 -25.18
CA PRO A 129 9.04 2.27 -25.90
C PRO A 129 8.73 0.94 -25.20
N GLY A 130 7.43 0.62 -25.07
CA GLY A 130 7.01 -0.60 -24.38
C GLY A 130 7.41 -0.65 -22.90
N LEU A 131 7.63 0.50 -22.26
CA LEU A 131 8.10 0.63 -20.87
C LEU A 131 9.48 0.01 -20.61
N GLY A 132 10.26 -0.30 -21.66
CA GLY A 132 11.54 -1.00 -21.50
C GLY A 132 11.43 -2.42 -20.95
N LEU A 133 10.25 -3.04 -21.04
CA LEU A 133 9.99 -4.38 -20.53
C LEU A 133 10.64 -5.46 -21.39
N THR A 134 11.01 -6.58 -20.75
CA THR A 134 11.30 -7.81 -21.48
C THR A 134 10.02 -8.34 -22.15
N PRO A 135 10.11 -9.11 -23.26
CA PRO A 135 8.93 -9.75 -23.85
C PRO A 135 8.16 -10.62 -22.86
N GLN A 136 8.86 -11.31 -21.96
CA GLN A 136 8.30 -12.19 -20.94
C GLN A 136 7.51 -11.40 -19.87
N ASP A 137 8.10 -10.33 -19.35
CA ASP A 137 7.43 -9.47 -18.39
C ASP A 137 6.22 -8.78 -19.03
N ARG A 138 6.38 -8.29 -20.26
CA ARG A 138 5.29 -7.69 -21.02
C ARG A 138 4.13 -8.66 -21.17
N GLN A 139 4.40 -9.92 -21.54
CA GLN A 139 3.36 -10.93 -21.68
C GLN A 139 2.68 -11.22 -20.33
N THR A 140 3.48 -11.38 -19.27
CA THR A 140 2.97 -11.57 -17.90
C THR A 140 2.00 -10.45 -17.50
N LEU A 141 2.35 -9.18 -17.77
CA LEU A 141 1.51 -8.04 -17.47
C LEU A 141 0.24 -8.01 -18.32
N VAL A 142 0.33 -8.33 -19.62
CA VAL A 142 -0.84 -8.42 -20.51
C VAL A 142 -1.83 -9.48 -20.03
N ASP A 143 -1.33 -10.63 -19.60
CA ASP A 143 -2.19 -11.77 -19.22
C ASP A 143 -2.85 -11.58 -17.85
N ASN A 144 -2.26 -10.76 -16.97
CA ASN A 144 -2.66 -10.69 -15.57
C ASN A 144 -3.25 -9.35 -15.15
N VAL A 145 -2.80 -8.21 -15.69
CA VAL A 145 -3.19 -6.91 -15.15
C VAL A 145 -4.63 -6.58 -15.50
N THR A 146 -5.43 -6.24 -14.49
CA THR A 146 -6.84 -5.81 -14.66
C THR A 146 -7.01 -4.31 -14.45
N VAL A 147 -6.12 -3.67 -13.69
CA VAL A 147 -6.19 -2.23 -13.39
C VAL A 147 -4.80 -1.63 -13.48
N VAL A 148 -4.70 -0.44 -14.08
CA VAL A 148 -3.44 0.31 -14.18
C VAL A 148 -3.54 1.59 -13.35
N TYR A 149 -2.58 1.78 -12.43
CA TYR A 149 -2.32 3.06 -11.79
C TYR A 149 -1.00 3.63 -12.33
N HIS A 150 -1.09 4.70 -13.12
CA HIS A 150 0.07 5.39 -13.64
C HIS A 150 0.38 6.63 -12.80
N GLY A 151 1.44 6.55 -12.00
CA GLY A 151 1.90 7.65 -11.14
C GLY A 151 3.36 8.07 -11.37
N ALA A 152 4.03 7.46 -12.34
CA ALA A 152 5.36 7.89 -12.77
C ALA A 152 5.24 9.20 -13.57
N ALA A 153 6.22 10.09 -13.38
CA ALA A 153 6.38 11.35 -14.10
C ALA A 153 7.88 11.60 -14.31
#